data_AF-A0A3L6JGV8-F1
#
_entry.id   AF-A0A3L6JGV8-F1
#
_cell.length_a   1.000
_cell.length_b   1.000
_cell.length_c   1.000
_cell.angle_alpha   90.00
_cell.angle_beta   90.00
_cell.angle_gamma   90.00
#
_symmetry.space_group_name_H-M   'P 1'
#
loop_
_entity.id
_entity.type
_entity.pdbx_description
1 polymer ?
#
loop_
_entity_poly.entity_id
_entity_poly.type
_entity_poly.pdbx_seq_one_letter_code
_entity_poly.pdbx_strand_id
1 'polypeptide(L)'
;MRYAYGLFFGAMLPAVIFAEIAVLKIAGYGVTDPVALAGLWGLFLIWVGICVIILVAPPLAVFFTNRTMFREVMLYEVGGLALFTPIWFAISTELSGGSWIATLLTGVKSAIPVLGEGWTIVGADVGPVILAPSLLVMIILGAILLRPSFIERYSLPAESREARAPKEKPVTPKEKPVTPKAKPVAPKAKPTPEGESIETEMPGVAAPVPDERSVNELKSLLNEIGASDAIVRAIMGAGIATVTDLVSTSPEQLVAMTGLDRTTAENLHVAAQKKVWFGGI
;
A
#
# COMPACT_ATOMS: atom_id res chain seq x y z
N MET A 1 0.19 -1.46 10.22
CA MET A 1 1.50 -1.98 9.77
C MET A 1 1.48 -3.42 9.24
N ARG A 2 0.38 -4.19 9.32
CA ARG A 2 0.33 -5.60 8.83
C ARG A 2 0.66 -5.78 7.32
N TYR A 3 0.48 -4.74 6.52
CA TYR A 3 0.60 -4.77 5.05
C TYR A 3 2.02 -4.64 4.50
N ALA A 4 2.98 -4.16 5.30
CA ALA A 4 4.32 -3.82 4.81
C ALA A 4 5.17 -5.06 4.46
N TYR A 5 5.00 -6.15 5.20
CA TYR A 5 5.84 -7.34 5.05
C TYR A 5 5.53 -8.15 3.79
N GLY A 6 4.24 -8.31 3.43
CA GLY A 6 3.86 -9.04 2.20
C GLY A 6 4.30 -8.30 0.94
N LEU A 7 4.19 -6.97 0.93
CA LEU A 7 4.71 -6.14 -0.16
C LEU A 7 6.24 -6.24 -0.25
N PHE A 8 6.93 -6.27 0.89
CA PHE A 8 8.39 -6.36 0.92
C PHE A 8 8.90 -7.64 0.24
N PHE A 9 8.33 -8.80 0.54
CA PHE A 9 8.72 -10.05 -0.12
C PHE A 9 8.40 -10.03 -1.62
N GLY A 10 7.19 -9.61 -2.00
CA GLY A 10 6.81 -9.51 -3.42
C GLY A 10 7.64 -8.51 -4.22
N ALA A 11 8.15 -7.44 -3.58
CA ALA A 11 8.97 -6.42 -4.23
C ALA A 11 10.47 -6.77 -4.26
N MET A 12 11.00 -7.32 -3.18
CA MET A 12 12.43 -7.61 -3.02
C MET A 12 12.85 -8.92 -3.69
N LEU A 13 11.98 -9.92 -3.71
CA LEU A 13 12.34 -11.21 -4.27
C LEU A 13 12.68 -11.11 -5.78
N PRO A 14 11.89 -10.41 -6.63
CA PRO A 14 12.30 -10.18 -8.01
C PRO A 14 13.63 -9.43 -8.12
N ALA A 15 13.89 -8.46 -7.23
CA ALA A 15 15.16 -7.74 -7.20
C ALA A 15 16.35 -8.69 -7.07
N VAL A 16 16.29 -9.57 -6.07
CA VAL A 16 17.33 -10.55 -5.77
C VAL A 16 17.48 -11.55 -6.92
N ILE A 17 16.35 -12.04 -7.45
CA ILE A 17 16.34 -12.96 -8.60
C ILE A 17 17.09 -12.35 -9.79
N PHE A 18 16.67 -11.15 -10.23
CA PHE A 18 17.22 -10.55 -11.44
C PHE A 18 18.63 -9.99 -11.25
N ALA A 19 18.98 -9.51 -10.05
CA ALA A 19 20.33 -9.06 -9.74
C ALA A 19 21.35 -10.21 -9.89
N GLU A 20 21.05 -11.38 -9.33
CA GLU A 20 21.96 -12.53 -9.45
C GLU A 20 22.01 -13.05 -10.89
N ILE A 21 20.90 -13.06 -11.63
CA ILE A 21 20.90 -13.39 -13.07
C ILE A 21 21.80 -12.42 -13.84
N ALA A 22 21.79 -11.12 -13.51
CA ALA A 22 22.68 -10.14 -14.11
C ALA A 22 24.14 -10.44 -13.79
N VAL A 23 24.47 -10.80 -12.54
CA VAL A 23 25.84 -11.23 -12.15
C VAL A 23 26.29 -12.46 -12.93
N LEU A 24 25.44 -13.49 -13.04
CA LEU A 24 25.75 -14.71 -13.80
C LEU A 24 25.98 -14.41 -15.28
N LYS A 25 25.18 -13.52 -15.87
CA LYS A 25 25.34 -13.08 -17.26
C LYS A 25 26.66 -12.33 -17.46
N ILE A 26 27.04 -11.45 -16.53
CA ILE A 26 28.32 -10.75 -16.56
C ILE A 26 29.47 -11.75 -16.42
N ALA A 27 29.37 -12.72 -15.50
CA ALA A 27 30.38 -13.75 -15.29
C ALA A 27 30.56 -14.67 -16.51
N GLY A 28 29.49 -14.89 -17.29
CA GLY A 28 29.55 -15.64 -18.55
C GLY A 28 30.07 -14.83 -19.74
N TYR A 29 30.24 -13.52 -19.61
CA TYR A 29 30.66 -12.67 -20.72
C TYR A 29 32.11 -12.99 -21.13
N GLY A 30 32.30 -13.39 -22.40
CA GLY A 30 33.62 -13.72 -22.94
C GLY A 30 34.15 -15.11 -22.56
N VAL A 31 33.38 -15.92 -21.82
CA VAL A 31 33.74 -17.31 -21.51
C VAL A 31 33.50 -18.20 -22.73
N THR A 32 34.54 -18.84 -23.24
CA THR A 32 34.47 -19.75 -24.41
C THR A 32 34.65 -21.22 -24.04
N ASP A 33 35.12 -21.52 -22.83
CA ASP A 33 35.26 -22.88 -22.33
C ASP A 33 33.88 -23.52 -22.08
N PRO A 34 33.53 -24.62 -22.77
CA PRO A 34 32.26 -25.32 -22.57
C PRO A 34 32.04 -25.80 -21.14
N VAL A 35 33.11 -26.17 -20.42
CA VAL A 35 33.00 -26.68 -19.04
C VAL A 35 32.60 -25.54 -18.10
N ALA A 36 33.21 -24.38 -18.26
CA ALA A 36 32.87 -23.18 -17.49
C ALA A 36 31.43 -22.70 -17.78
N LEU A 37 31.00 -22.72 -19.04
CA LEU A 37 29.62 -22.38 -19.43
C LEU A 37 28.59 -23.34 -18.83
N ALA A 38 28.88 -24.65 -18.82
CA ALA A 38 28.03 -25.65 -18.17
C ALA A 38 27.95 -25.43 -16.65
N GLY A 39 29.06 -25.03 -16.02
CA GLY A 39 29.09 -24.66 -14.60
C GLY A 39 28.21 -23.45 -14.28
N LEU A 40 28.28 -22.39 -15.10
CA LEU A 40 27.43 -21.20 -14.96
C LEU A 40 25.94 -21.53 -15.17
N TRP A 41 25.62 -22.38 -16.14
CA TRP A 41 24.25 -22.87 -16.33
C TRP A 41 23.76 -23.67 -15.11
N GLY A 42 24.59 -24.55 -14.55
CA GLY A 42 24.28 -25.27 -13.32
C GLY A 42 24.01 -24.34 -12.13
N LEU A 43 24.83 -23.30 -11.97
CA LEU A 43 24.64 -22.28 -10.94
C LEU A 43 23.34 -21.50 -11.13
N PHE A 44 23.02 -21.14 -12.37
CA PHE A 44 21.73 -20.54 -12.73
C PHE A 44 20.54 -21.44 -12.34
N LEU A 45 20.60 -22.73 -12.65
CA LEU A 45 19.52 -23.68 -12.30
C LEU A 45 19.34 -23.83 -10.79
N ILE A 46 20.44 -23.94 -10.04
CA ILE A 46 20.40 -23.98 -8.57
C ILE A 46 19.76 -22.71 -8.02
N TRP A 47 20.16 -21.56 -8.54
CA TRP A 47 19.63 -20.28 -8.12
C TRP A 47 18.13 -20.15 -8.39
N VAL A 48 17.67 -20.50 -9.59
CA VAL A 48 16.25 -20.53 -9.94
C VAL A 48 15.48 -21.46 -9.00
N GLY A 49 16.02 -22.65 -8.70
CA GLY A 49 15.43 -23.59 -7.75
C GLY A 49 15.28 -22.99 -6.33
N ILE A 50 16.32 -22.34 -5.82
CA ILE A 50 16.28 -21.65 -4.52
C ILE A 50 15.21 -20.55 -4.53
N CYS A 51 15.12 -19.76 -5.60
CA CYS A 51 14.14 -18.69 -5.72
C CYS A 51 12.70 -19.21 -5.73
N VAL A 52 12.44 -20.33 -6.42
CA VAL A 52 11.13 -21.00 -6.40
C VAL A 52 10.79 -21.48 -4.98
N ILE A 53 11.76 -22.06 -4.26
CA ILE A 53 11.54 -22.49 -2.87
C ILE A 53 11.22 -21.28 -1.97
N ILE A 54 11.99 -20.20 -2.08
CA ILE A 54 11.76 -18.97 -1.30
C ILE A 54 10.41 -18.34 -1.65
N LEU A 55 9.95 -18.44 -2.90
CA LEU A 55 8.64 -17.94 -3.31
C LEU A 55 7.49 -18.79 -2.77
N VAL A 56 7.62 -20.12 -2.78
CA VAL A 56 6.52 -21.03 -2.46
C VAL A 56 6.44 -21.34 -0.96
N ALA A 57 7.57 -21.43 -0.27
CA ALA A 57 7.62 -21.86 1.12
C ALA A 57 6.87 -20.93 2.09
N PRO A 58 6.99 -19.59 2.02
CA PRO A 58 6.27 -18.69 2.94
C PRO A 58 4.74 -18.76 2.76
N PRO A 59 4.17 -18.68 1.55
CA PRO A 59 2.73 -18.91 1.34
C PRO A 59 2.26 -20.27 1.86
N LEU A 60 3.06 -21.32 1.65
CA LEU A 60 2.73 -22.66 2.12
C LEU A 60 2.72 -22.74 3.65
N ALA A 61 3.69 -22.12 4.31
CA ALA A 61 3.74 -22.01 5.77
C ALA A 61 2.54 -21.23 6.31
N VAL A 62 2.17 -20.11 5.67
CA VAL A 62 0.98 -19.32 6.05
C VAL A 62 -0.30 -20.13 5.82
N PHE A 63 -0.38 -20.91 4.74
CA PHE A 63 -1.53 -21.77 4.46
C PHE A 63 -1.77 -22.80 5.58
N PHE A 64 -0.70 -23.41 6.09
CA PHE A 64 -0.81 -24.40 7.17
C PHE A 64 -1.01 -23.78 8.55
N THR A 65 -0.45 -22.60 8.82
CA THR A 65 -0.52 -21.96 10.14
C THR A 65 -1.72 -21.03 10.31
N ASN A 66 -2.12 -20.28 9.28
CA ASN A 66 -3.14 -19.23 9.34
C ASN A 66 -3.93 -19.11 8.02
N ARG A 67 -4.84 -20.06 7.79
CA ARG A 67 -5.70 -20.10 6.59
C ARG A 67 -6.51 -18.83 6.34
N THR A 68 -6.85 -18.09 7.39
CA THR A 68 -7.61 -16.83 7.29
C THR A 68 -6.78 -15.70 6.69
N MET A 69 -5.48 -15.63 7.00
CA MET A 69 -4.56 -14.60 6.46
C MET A 69 -3.95 -15.00 5.12
N PHE A 70 -3.99 -16.28 4.75
CA PHE A 70 -3.42 -16.79 3.50
C PHE A 70 -3.87 -16.01 2.26
N ARG A 71 -5.17 -15.71 2.14
CA ARG A 71 -5.70 -14.98 0.97
C ARG A 71 -5.11 -13.58 0.85
N GLU A 72 -5.00 -12.89 1.98
CA GLU A 72 -4.45 -11.53 2.03
C GLU A 72 -2.95 -11.55 1.70
N VAL A 73 -2.19 -12.46 2.30
CA VAL A 73 -0.75 -12.63 2.00
C VAL A 73 -0.53 -12.93 0.52
N MET A 74 -1.31 -13.84 -0.05
CA MET A 74 -1.24 -14.16 -1.48
C MET A 74 -1.53 -12.96 -2.37
N LEU A 75 -2.50 -12.10 -2.03
CA LEU A 75 -2.80 -10.89 -2.81
C LEU A 75 -1.62 -9.91 -2.80
N TYR A 76 -0.99 -9.71 -1.64
CA TYR A 76 0.18 -8.84 -1.51
C TYR A 76 1.41 -9.42 -2.22
N GLU A 77 1.68 -10.71 -2.06
CA GLU A 77 2.84 -11.35 -2.69
C GLU A 77 2.69 -11.41 -4.20
N VAL A 78 1.55 -11.90 -4.72
CA VAL A 78 1.30 -11.98 -6.16
C VAL A 78 1.23 -10.57 -6.77
N GLY A 79 0.57 -9.62 -6.09
CA GLY A 79 0.49 -8.24 -6.54
C GLY A 79 1.85 -7.55 -6.58
N GLY A 80 2.66 -7.74 -5.53
CA GLY A 80 4.04 -7.24 -5.46
C GLY A 80 4.90 -7.84 -6.55
N LEU A 81 4.90 -9.17 -6.68
CA LEU A 81 5.72 -9.87 -7.66
C LEU A 81 5.34 -9.46 -9.09
N ALA A 82 4.04 -9.35 -9.38
CA ALA A 82 3.55 -8.87 -10.67
C ALA A 82 3.98 -7.42 -10.97
N LEU A 83 3.87 -6.51 -10.00
CA LEU A 83 4.22 -5.10 -10.22
C LEU A 83 5.73 -4.88 -10.36
N PHE A 84 6.53 -5.54 -9.52
CA PHE A 84 7.96 -5.26 -9.39
C PHE A 84 8.83 -6.09 -10.33
N THR A 85 8.40 -7.28 -10.78
CA THR A 85 9.17 -8.10 -11.73
C THR A 85 9.55 -7.34 -13.01
N PRO A 86 8.63 -6.64 -13.71
CA PRO A 86 8.98 -5.88 -14.91
C PRO A 86 10.01 -4.76 -14.65
N ILE A 87 9.92 -4.11 -13.49
CA ILE A 87 10.84 -3.04 -13.09
C ILE A 87 12.25 -3.61 -12.86
N TRP A 88 12.35 -4.67 -12.06
CA TRP A 88 13.63 -5.31 -11.76
C TRP A 88 14.24 -5.99 -12.96
N PHE A 89 13.42 -6.55 -13.85
CA PHE A 89 13.86 -7.07 -15.14
C PHE A 89 14.55 -5.98 -15.97
N ALA A 90 13.91 -4.81 -16.11
CA ALA A 90 14.48 -3.70 -16.88
C ALA A 90 15.80 -3.21 -16.28
N ILE A 91 15.82 -2.95 -14.98
CA ILE A 91 17.02 -2.49 -14.25
C ILE A 91 18.16 -3.49 -14.39
N SER A 92 17.91 -4.77 -14.13
CA SER A 92 18.95 -5.80 -14.14
C SER A 92 19.47 -6.09 -15.55
N THR A 93 18.61 -5.95 -16.56
CA THR A 93 19.03 -6.06 -17.96
C THR A 93 20.04 -4.96 -18.30
N GLU A 94 19.75 -3.71 -17.93
CA GLU A 94 20.67 -2.59 -18.12
C GLU A 94 21.96 -2.75 -17.31
N LEU A 95 21.87 -3.18 -16.04
CA LEU A 95 23.04 -3.47 -15.20
C LEU A 95 23.94 -4.57 -15.78
N SER A 96 23.35 -5.56 -16.46
CA SER A 96 24.08 -6.62 -17.15
C SER A 96 24.73 -6.17 -18.48
N GLY A 97 24.64 -4.88 -18.83
CA GLY A 97 25.17 -4.31 -20.08
C GLY A 97 24.31 -4.55 -21.32
N GLY A 98 23.07 -5.02 -21.16
CA GLY A 98 22.12 -5.19 -22.26
C GLY A 98 21.08 -4.07 -22.30
N SER A 99 20.58 -3.72 -23.48
CA SER A 99 19.44 -2.79 -23.56
C SER A 99 18.14 -3.53 -23.25
N TRP A 100 17.37 -3.05 -22.28
CA TRP A 100 16.06 -3.63 -21.97
C TRP A 100 15.09 -3.50 -23.15
N ILE A 101 15.15 -2.37 -23.87
CA ILE A 101 14.34 -2.12 -25.07
C ILE A 101 14.69 -3.14 -26.17
N ALA A 102 15.99 -3.36 -26.42
CA ALA A 102 16.42 -4.37 -27.40
C ALA A 102 15.95 -5.77 -27.01
N THR A 103 16.00 -6.09 -25.71
CA THR A 103 15.53 -7.37 -25.18
C THR A 103 14.03 -7.56 -25.37
N LEU A 104 13.22 -6.50 -25.23
CA LEU A 104 11.79 -6.57 -25.54
C LEU A 104 11.49 -6.79 -27.02
N LEU A 105 12.33 -6.27 -27.91
CA LEU A 105 12.15 -6.39 -29.36
C LEU A 105 12.67 -7.72 -29.92
N THR A 106 13.71 -8.29 -29.30
CA THR A 106 14.38 -9.49 -29.80
C THR A 106 14.06 -10.75 -29.00
N GLY A 107 13.53 -10.59 -27.79
CA GLY A 107 13.28 -11.67 -26.84
C GLY A 107 14.50 -12.01 -25.98
N VAL A 108 14.34 -13.01 -25.12
CA VAL A 108 15.40 -13.55 -24.26
C VAL A 108 15.68 -14.98 -24.66
N LYS A 109 16.95 -15.30 -24.92
CA LYS A 109 17.38 -16.67 -25.22
C LYS A 109 17.58 -17.46 -23.93
N SER A 110 17.23 -18.73 -23.96
CA SER A 110 17.41 -19.68 -22.85
C SER A 110 16.91 -19.15 -21.51
N ALA A 111 15.78 -18.43 -21.54
CA ALA A 111 15.26 -17.69 -20.40
C ALA A 111 14.59 -18.60 -19.36
N ILE A 112 13.90 -19.66 -19.83
CA ILE A 112 13.10 -20.53 -18.98
C ILE A 112 13.71 -21.94 -18.96
N PRO A 113 14.08 -22.47 -17.79
CA PRO A 113 14.48 -23.87 -17.71
C PRO A 113 13.27 -24.78 -17.96
N VAL A 114 13.34 -25.59 -19.01
CA VAL A 114 12.32 -26.56 -19.38
C VAL A 114 12.94 -27.96 -19.50
N LEU A 115 12.10 -28.99 -19.34
CA LEU A 115 12.52 -30.37 -19.55
C LEU A 115 12.61 -30.66 -21.06
N GLY A 116 13.82 -30.94 -21.51
CA GLY A 116 14.12 -31.40 -22.86
C GLY A 116 14.12 -32.92 -22.98
N GLU A 117 14.54 -33.40 -24.14
CA GLU A 117 14.67 -34.83 -24.39
C GLU A 117 15.68 -35.48 -23.44
N GLY A 118 15.37 -36.70 -22.98
CA GLY A 118 16.26 -37.46 -22.09
C GLY A 118 16.37 -36.92 -20.66
N TRP A 119 15.36 -36.18 -20.16
CA TRP A 119 15.34 -35.59 -18.81
C TRP A 119 16.42 -34.51 -18.57
N THR A 120 16.94 -33.93 -19.64
CA THR A 120 17.89 -32.82 -19.55
C THR A 120 17.15 -31.50 -19.35
N ILE A 121 17.71 -30.58 -18.57
CA ILE A 121 17.14 -29.23 -18.40
C ILE A 121 17.78 -28.30 -19.43
N VAL A 122 16.97 -27.84 -20.39
CA VAL A 122 17.39 -26.93 -21.46
C VAL A 122 16.69 -25.59 -21.30
N GLY A 123 17.34 -24.51 -21.73
CA GLY A 123 16.74 -23.17 -21.71
C GLY A 123 15.85 -22.95 -22.92
N ALA A 124 14.57 -22.67 -22.71
CA ALA A 124 13.64 -22.23 -23.74
C ALA A 124 13.75 -20.72 -24.00
N ASP A 125 13.68 -20.35 -25.28
CA ASP A 125 13.65 -18.96 -25.71
C ASP A 125 12.28 -18.34 -25.48
N VAL A 126 12.25 -17.09 -25.01
CA VAL A 126 11.04 -16.29 -24.86
C VAL A 126 11.07 -15.17 -25.88
N GLY A 127 10.30 -15.35 -26.96
CA GLY A 127 10.20 -14.37 -28.03
C GLY A 127 9.51 -13.07 -27.60
N PRO A 128 9.70 -11.99 -28.37
CA PRO A 128 9.17 -10.66 -28.07
C PRO A 128 7.62 -10.63 -28.01
N VAL A 129 6.97 -11.47 -28.81
CA VAL A 129 5.51 -11.63 -28.87
C VAL A 129 4.92 -12.11 -27.54
N ILE A 130 5.70 -12.82 -26.72
CA ILE A 130 5.26 -13.29 -25.40
C ILE A 130 5.81 -12.37 -24.31
N LEU A 131 7.08 -11.96 -24.42
CA LEU A 131 7.76 -11.18 -23.38
C LEU A 131 7.09 -9.82 -23.14
N ALA A 132 6.89 -9.00 -24.17
CA ALA A 132 6.36 -7.66 -23.97
C ALA A 132 4.91 -7.65 -23.45
N PRO A 133 3.98 -8.46 -23.99
CA PRO A 133 2.62 -8.54 -23.46
C PRO A 133 2.58 -9.11 -22.03
N SER A 134 3.40 -10.12 -21.71
CA SER A 134 3.41 -10.68 -20.35
C SER A 134 3.87 -9.66 -19.30
N LEU A 135 4.93 -8.88 -19.58
CA LEU A 135 5.37 -7.82 -18.67
C LEU A 135 4.31 -6.73 -18.50
N LEU A 136 3.62 -6.32 -19.58
CA LEU A 136 2.54 -5.36 -19.50
C LEU A 136 1.37 -5.89 -18.64
N VAL A 137 0.97 -7.15 -18.86
CA VAL A 137 -0.07 -7.82 -18.06
C VAL A 137 0.33 -7.89 -16.59
N MET A 138 1.60 -8.17 -16.30
CA MET A 138 2.11 -8.19 -14.93
C MET A 138 2.00 -6.82 -14.25
N ILE A 139 2.35 -5.73 -14.93
CA ILE A 139 2.18 -4.36 -14.39
C ILE A 139 0.70 -4.08 -14.09
N ILE A 140 -0.18 -4.37 -15.05
CA ILE A 140 -1.63 -4.14 -14.89
C ILE A 140 -2.19 -4.97 -13.74
N LEU A 141 -1.85 -6.26 -13.69
CA LEU A 141 -2.31 -7.16 -12.64
C LEU A 141 -1.79 -6.72 -11.28
N GLY A 142 -0.51 -6.37 -11.17
CA GLY A 142 0.09 -5.87 -9.94
C GLY A 142 -0.60 -4.60 -9.45
N ALA A 143 -0.85 -3.64 -10.34
CA ALA A 143 -1.56 -2.41 -10.02
C ALA A 143 -3.01 -2.65 -9.56
N ILE A 144 -3.71 -3.62 -10.15
CA ILE A 144 -5.09 -3.98 -9.75
C ILE A 144 -5.08 -4.68 -8.39
N LEU A 145 -4.22 -5.68 -8.20
CA LEU A 145 -4.16 -6.49 -6.97
C LEU A 145 -3.71 -5.67 -5.76
N LEU A 146 -2.76 -4.75 -5.94
CA LEU A 146 -2.24 -3.91 -4.88
C LEU A 146 -3.12 -2.69 -4.58
N ARG A 147 -4.20 -2.46 -5.34
CA ARG A 147 -5.12 -1.35 -5.09
C ARG A 147 -5.82 -1.56 -3.75
N PRO A 148 -5.81 -0.58 -2.81
CA PRO A 148 -6.40 -0.74 -1.48
C PRO A 148 -7.86 -1.23 -1.52
N SER A 149 -8.66 -0.68 -2.44
CA SER A 149 -10.06 -1.06 -2.62
C SER A 149 -10.27 -2.50 -3.09
N PHE A 150 -9.31 -3.06 -3.85
CA PHE A 150 -9.36 -4.46 -4.26
C PHE A 150 -9.03 -5.36 -3.07
N ILE A 151 -7.98 -5.01 -2.33
CA ILE A 151 -7.56 -5.79 -1.16
C ILE A 151 -8.68 -5.85 -0.13
N GLU A 152 -9.26 -4.72 0.27
CA GLU A 152 -10.39 -4.69 1.22
C GLU A 152 -11.57 -5.56 0.77
N ARG A 153 -11.86 -5.55 -0.54
CA ARG A 153 -12.94 -6.34 -1.14
C ARG A 153 -12.63 -7.82 -1.24
N TYR A 154 -11.38 -8.27 -1.18
CA TYR A 154 -11.04 -9.68 -1.41
C TYR A 154 -10.34 -10.34 -0.21
N SER A 155 -9.82 -9.57 0.74
CA SER A 155 -9.19 -10.08 1.97
C SER A 155 -10.19 -10.40 3.09
N LEU A 156 -11.29 -9.64 3.19
CA LEU A 156 -12.26 -9.80 4.28
C LEU A 156 -13.24 -10.97 4.03
N PRO A 157 -13.56 -11.80 5.04
CA PRO A 157 -14.71 -12.71 5.01
C PRO A 157 -16.02 -11.97 4.69
N ALA A 158 -16.93 -12.61 3.94
CA ALA A 158 -18.18 -11.98 3.48
C ALA A 158 -19.01 -11.34 4.62
N GLU A 159 -19.08 -12.00 5.79
CA GLU A 159 -19.76 -11.48 6.99
C GLU A 159 -19.19 -10.15 7.49
N SER A 160 -17.87 -9.96 7.40
CA SER A 160 -17.20 -8.71 7.78
C SER A 160 -17.27 -7.61 6.72
N ARG A 161 -17.67 -7.93 5.48
CA ARG A 161 -17.92 -6.94 4.42
C ARG A 161 -19.27 -6.26 4.58
N GLU A 162 -20.30 -7.01 4.98
CA GLU A 162 -21.64 -6.47 5.23
C GLU A 162 -21.66 -5.52 6.44
N ALA A 163 -20.82 -5.77 7.45
CA ALA A 163 -20.66 -4.89 8.61
C ALA A 163 -19.95 -3.55 8.27
N ARG A 164 -19.21 -3.47 7.16
CA ARG A 164 -18.42 -2.28 6.76
C ARG A 164 -18.93 -1.59 5.50
N ALA A 165 -19.90 -2.17 4.79
CA ALA A 165 -20.56 -1.47 3.70
C ALA A 165 -21.26 -0.22 4.27
N PRO A 166 -20.99 0.99 3.75
CA PRO A 166 -21.80 2.15 4.09
C PRO A 166 -23.24 1.79 3.74
N LYS A 167 -24.14 1.83 4.73
CA LYS A 167 -25.58 1.78 4.45
C LYS A 167 -25.90 3.02 3.62
N GLU A 168 -25.81 2.91 2.29
CA GLU A 168 -26.44 3.84 1.37
C GLU A 168 -27.93 3.81 1.72
N LYS A 169 -28.35 4.78 2.53
CA LYS A 169 -29.77 5.02 2.74
C LYS A 169 -30.33 5.38 1.37
N PRO A 170 -31.37 4.68 0.88
CA PRO A 170 -32.11 5.16 -0.28
C PRO A 170 -32.65 6.53 0.08
N VAL A 171 -32.20 7.56 -0.62
CA VAL A 171 -32.84 8.87 -0.58
C VAL A 171 -34.19 8.69 -1.28
N THR A 172 -35.23 8.39 -0.51
CA THR A 172 -36.61 8.49 -0.97
C THR A 172 -36.89 9.93 -1.37
N PRO A 173 -37.23 10.23 -2.64
CA PRO A 173 -37.70 11.55 -3.03
C PRO A 173 -39.11 11.73 -2.47
N LYS A 174 -39.25 12.53 -1.41
CA LYS A 174 -40.57 13.04 -1.00
C LYS A 174 -40.94 14.21 -1.91
N GLU A 175 -41.50 13.91 -3.08
CA GLU A 175 -42.40 14.86 -3.72
C GLU A 175 -43.70 14.92 -2.90
N LYS A 176 -44.01 16.10 -2.35
CA LYS A 176 -45.37 16.45 -1.94
C LYS A 176 -45.76 17.73 -2.69
N PRO A 177 -46.93 17.76 -3.35
CA PRO A 177 -47.48 18.98 -3.92
C PRO A 177 -48.09 19.89 -2.84
N VAL A 178 -48.16 21.15 -3.26
CA VAL A 178 -48.59 22.41 -2.62
C VAL A 178 -49.87 22.35 -1.76
N THR A 179 -49.77 23.04 -0.61
CA THR A 179 -50.73 23.71 0.33
C THR A 179 -52.12 24.14 -0.22
N PRO A 180 -53.17 24.45 0.62
CA PRO A 180 -53.07 25.35 1.80
C PRO A 180 -54.12 25.30 2.96
N LYS A 181 -53.79 26.06 4.03
CA LYS A 181 -54.64 26.80 5.04
C LYS A 181 -54.84 26.27 6.48
N ALA A 182 -54.58 27.23 7.39
CA ALA A 182 -55.20 27.54 8.70
C ALA A 182 -54.65 26.93 10.03
N LYS A 183 -54.24 27.86 10.92
CA LYS A 183 -53.81 27.79 12.34
C LYS A 183 -54.94 27.32 13.33
N PRO A 184 -54.78 27.32 14.67
CA PRO A 184 -53.79 26.68 15.58
C PRO A 184 -54.43 26.09 16.88
N VAL A 185 -54.01 24.95 17.45
CA VAL A 185 -54.37 24.59 18.86
C VAL A 185 -53.32 23.66 19.51
N ALA A 186 -52.84 24.02 20.70
CA ALA A 186 -52.26 23.13 21.73
C ALA A 186 -53.33 22.94 22.86
N PRO A 187 -53.30 21.99 23.83
CA PRO A 187 -52.15 21.23 24.36
C PRO A 187 -52.46 19.77 24.92
N LYS A 188 -51.43 19.16 25.57
CA LYS A 188 -51.44 18.17 26.70
C LYS A 188 -51.45 16.63 26.48
N ALA A 189 -50.37 16.04 27.02
CA ALA A 189 -50.26 14.88 27.95
C ALA A 189 -50.19 13.40 27.44
N LYS A 190 -48.98 12.80 27.60
CA LYS A 190 -48.53 11.44 28.11
C LYS A 190 -49.40 10.17 27.90
N PRO A 191 -48.86 8.92 27.97
CA PRO A 191 -47.46 8.41 28.03
C PRO A 191 -47.14 7.23 27.04
N THR A 192 -45.91 6.72 27.13
CA THR A 192 -45.14 5.62 26.46
C THR A 192 -45.86 4.26 26.24
N PRO A 193 -45.36 3.33 25.36
CA PRO A 193 -44.18 2.49 25.68
C PRO A 193 -43.21 2.16 24.51
N GLU A 194 -41.92 2.15 24.86
CA GLU A 194 -40.85 1.18 24.57
C GLU A 194 -40.70 0.55 23.17
N GLY A 195 -39.50 0.75 22.61
CA GLY A 195 -38.96 0.07 21.43
C GLY A 195 -37.45 0.30 21.32
N GLU A 196 -36.72 -0.33 22.23
CA GLU A 196 -35.27 -0.61 22.27
C GLU A 196 -34.38 0.10 21.23
N SER A 197 -33.79 1.22 21.64
CA SER A 197 -32.53 1.70 21.08
C SER A 197 -31.38 0.93 21.71
N ILE A 198 -30.68 0.11 20.93
CA ILE A 198 -29.38 -0.42 21.33
C ILE A 198 -28.40 0.75 21.27
N GLU A 199 -28.27 1.48 22.38
CA GLU A 199 -27.11 2.30 22.67
C GLU A 199 -25.94 1.35 22.93
N THR A 200 -25.22 1.03 21.85
CA THR A 200 -23.87 0.49 21.99
C THR A 200 -23.03 1.61 22.60
N GLU A 201 -22.81 1.57 23.91
CA GLU A 201 -21.79 2.34 24.61
C GLU A 201 -20.45 2.09 23.91
N MET A 202 -20.07 3.02 23.02
CA MET A 202 -18.66 3.18 22.70
C MET A 202 -17.96 3.47 24.03
N PRO A 203 -16.88 2.76 24.39
CA PRO A 203 -16.06 3.19 25.51
C PRO A 203 -15.68 4.65 25.24
N GLY A 204 -16.14 5.55 26.12
CA GLY A 204 -15.89 6.97 26.02
C GLY A 204 -14.39 7.23 26.16
N VAL A 205 -13.66 7.10 25.07
CA VAL A 205 -12.30 7.63 24.96
C VAL A 205 -12.50 9.14 24.89
N ALA A 206 -12.47 9.77 26.07
CA ALA A 206 -12.42 11.22 26.17
C ALA A 206 -11.25 11.70 25.30
N ALA A 207 -11.50 12.71 24.46
CA ALA A 207 -10.43 13.41 23.77
C ALA A 207 -9.36 13.79 24.82
N PRO A 208 -8.06 13.67 24.51
CA PRO A 208 -7.00 14.04 25.44
C PRO A 208 -7.29 15.45 25.96
N VAL A 209 -7.52 15.56 27.26
CA VAL A 209 -7.68 16.87 27.89
C VAL A 209 -6.31 17.53 27.82
N PRO A 210 -6.18 18.74 27.25
CA PRO A 210 -4.89 19.39 27.12
C PRO A 210 -4.31 19.62 28.51
N ASP A 211 -3.23 18.90 28.81
CA ASP A 211 -2.39 19.16 29.97
C ASP A 211 -1.28 20.16 29.58
N GLU A 212 -0.68 20.81 30.57
CA GLU A 212 0.43 21.76 30.33
C GLU A 212 1.60 21.10 29.56
N ARG A 213 1.76 19.79 29.73
CA ARG A 213 2.76 18.99 29.04
C ARG A 213 2.49 18.92 27.53
N SER A 214 1.27 18.61 27.10
CA SER A 214 0.89 18.54 25.69
C SER A 214 1.05 19.87 24.97
N VAL A 215 0.73 20.97 25.66
CA VAL A 215 0.92 22.33 25.13
C VAL A 215 2.40 22.65 24.96
N ASN A 216 3.24 22.23 25.91
CA ASN A 216 4.69 22.42 25.82
C ASN A 216 5.33 21.53 24.74
N GLU A 217 4.86 20.30 24.55
CA GLU A 217 5.28 19.41 23.47
C GLU A 217 4.92 20.01 22.09
N LEU A 218 3.71 20.55 21.94
CA LEU A 218 3.31 21.28 20.73
C LEU A 218 4.19 22.49 20.47
N LYS A 219 4.47 23.32 21.48
CA LYS A 219 5.38 24.46 21.34
C LYS A 219 6.79 24.04 20.93
N SER A 220 7.32 22.98 21.54
CA SER A 220 8.64 22.44 21.20
C SER A 220 8.69 22.01 19.74
N LEU A 221 7.67 21.27 19.29
CA LEU A 221 7.57 20.81 17.90
C LEU A 221 7.50 21.99 16.93
N LEU A 222 6.66 22.99 17.21
CA LEU A 222 6.51 24.16 16.36
C LEU A 222 7.81 24.98 16.28
N ASN A 223 8.54 25.13 17.39
CA ASN A 223 9.83 25.80 17.40
C ASN A 223 10.90 25.00 16.63
N GLU A 224 10.91 23.68 16.76
CA GLU A 224 11.85 22.80 16.05
C GLU A 224 11.65 22.81 14.53
N ILE A 225 10.40 22.93 14.05
CA ILE A 225 10.11 23.07 12.61
C ILE A 225 10.29 24.51 12.11
N GLY A 226 10.77 25.43 12.97
CA GLY A 226 11.07 26.81 12.62
C GLY A 226 9.85 27.73 12.48
N ALA A 227 8.73 27.39 13.13
CA ALA A 227 7.58 28.28 13.17
C ALA A 227 7.91 29.56 13.96
N SER A 228 7.44 30.71 13.46
CA SER A 228 7.61 31.98 14.18
C SER A 228 6.68 32.05 15.39
N ASP A 229 7.04 32.86 16.40
CA ASP A 229 6.21 33.07 17.59
C ASP A 229 4.78 33.54 17.26
N ALA A 230 4.62 34.26 16.15
CA ALA A 230 3.30 34.69 15.65
C ALA A 230 2.44 33.50 15.21
N ILE A 231 3.03 32.53 14.51
CA ILE A 231 2.36 31.30 14.07
C ILE A 231 2.00 30.43 15.28
N VAL A 232 2.93 30.28 16.23
CA VAL A 232 2.70 29.51 17.47
C VAL A 232 1.52 30.07 18.24
N ARG A 233 1.44 31.40 18.41
CA ARG A 233 0.30 32.06 19.07
C ARG A 233 -1.01 31.91 18.30
N ALA A 234 -0.98 31.98 16.97
CA ALA A 234 -2.16 31.80 16.14
C ALA A 234 -2.75 30.38 16.26
N ILE A 235 -1.89 29.35 16.29
CA ILE A 235 -2.29 27.94 16.42
C ILE A 235 -2.87 27.68 17.82
N MET A 236 -2.20 28.14 18.88
CA MET A 236 -2.73 27.99 20.24
C MET A 236 -4.01 28.81 20.44
N GLY A 237 -4.08 30.01 19.87
CA GLY A 237 -5.27 30.86 19.91
C GLY A 237 -6.46 30.28 19.15
N ALA A 238 -6.21 29.44 18.14
CA ALA A 238 -7.21 28.67 17.42
C ALA A 238 -7.74 27.46 18.21
N GLY A 239 -7.25 27.21 19.43
CA GLY A 239 -7.67 26.09 20.27
C GLY A 239 -6.98 24.76 19.95
N ILE A 240 -5.93 24.78 19.12
CA ILE A 240 -5.08 23.61 18.86
C ILE A 240 -4.06 23.52 19.99
N ALA A 241 -4.31 22.60 20.92
CA ALA A 241 -3.53 22.49 22.16
C ALA A 241 -2.57 21.29 22.17
N THR A 242 -2.75 20.33 21.28
CA THR A 242 -1.90 19.12 21.21
C THR A 242 -1.32 18.91 19.80
N VAL A 243 -0.23 18.14 19.72
CA VAL A 243 0.36 17.71 18.44
C VAL A 243 -0.63 16.88 17.62
N THR A 244 -1.45 16.08 18.29
CA THR A 244 -2.48 15.26 17.64
C THR A 244 -3.55 16.14 16.99
N ASP A 245 -3.98 17.20 17.67
CA ASP A 245 -4.94 18.15 17.11
C ASP A 245 -4.38 18.84 15.86
N LEU A 246 -3.11 19.26 15.91
CA LEU A 246 -2.43 19.89 14.77
C LEU A 246 -2.35 18.97 13.55
N VAL A 247 -1.99 17.69 13.74
CA VAL A 247 -1.89 16.71 12.65
C VAL A 247 -3.27 16.28 12.13
N SER A 248 -4.28 16.26 13.00
CA SER A 248 -5.65 15.87 12.64
C SER A 248 -6.42 16.97 11.90
N THR A 249 -5.96 18.22 12.00
CA THR A 249 -6.57 19.38 11.32
C THR A 249 -6.04 19.45 9.88
N SER A 250 -6.91 19.73 8.90
CA SER A 250 -6.45 19.91 7.51
C SER A 250 -5.76 21.26 7.29
N PRO A 251 -4.89 21.41 6.28
CA PRO A 251 -4.29 22.70 5.94
C PRO A 251 -5.35 23.80 5.70
N GLU A 252 -6.49 23.46 5.09
CA GLU A 252 -7.59 24.41 4.86
C GLU A 252 -8.27 24.85 6.15
N GLN A 253 -8.44 23.93 7.10
CA GLN A 253 -8.97 24.24 8.44
C GLN A 253 -7.98 25.09 9.23
N LEU A 254 -6.68 24.81 9.13
CA LEU A 254 -5.61 25.63 9.72
C LEU A 254 -5.67 27.07 9.19
N VAL A 255 -5.77 27.26 7.87
CA VAL A 255 -5.95 28.59 7.26
C VAL A 255 -7.18 29.29 7.83
N ALA A 256 -8.32 28.60 7.88
CA ALA A 256 -9.58 29.18 8.35
C ALA A 256 -9.54 29.59 9.83
N MET A 257 -8.82 28.84 10.67
CA MET A 257 -8.77 29.06 12.13
C MET A 257 -7.66 30.03 12.55
N THR A 258 -6.53 30.04 11.83
CA THR A 258 -5.34 30.81 12.22
C THR A 258 -5.13 32.08 11.38
N GLY A 259 -5.80 32.18 10.23
CA GLY A 259 -5.62 33.29 9.28
C GLY A 259 -4.27 33.27 8.55
N LEU A 260 -3.54 32.15 8.60
CA LEU A 260 -2.28 31.98 7.86
C LEU A 260 -2.52 31.92 6.36
N ASP A 261 -1.51 32.28 5.58
CA ASP A 261 -1.56 32.02 4.15
C ASP A 261 -1.51 30.50 3.89
N ARG A 262 -2.16 30.10 2.79
CA ARG A 262 -2.32 28.69 2.43
C ARG A 262 -0.98 27.95 2.32
N THR A 263 0.02 28.59 1.71
CA THR A 263 1.33 27.99 1.48
C THR A 263 2.06 27.74 2.81
N THR A 264 2.00 28.68 3.75
CA THR A 264 2.57 28.53 5.09
C THR A 264 1.85 27.45 5.88
N ALA A 265 0.52 27.38 5.81
CA ALA A 265 -0.26 26.34 6.50
C ALA A 265 0.04 24.93 5.96
N GLU A 266 0.15 24.77 4.64
CA GLU A 266 0.52 23.50 4.00
C GLU A 266 1.96 23.08 4.37
N ASN A 267 2.92 24.00 4.29
CA ASN A 267 4.31 23.72 4.65
C ASN A 267 4.46 23.34 6.13
N LEU A 268 3.76 24.04 7.02
CA LEU A 268 3.75 23.76 8.45
C LEU A 268 3.15 22.38 8.75
N HIS A 269 2.03 22.05 8.11
CA HIS A 269 1.34 20.77 8.30
C HIS A 269 2.20 19.59 7.84
N VAL A 270 2.83 19.70 6.67
CA VAL A 270 3.76 18.68 6.15
C VAL A 270 4.99 18.54 7.05
N ALA A 271 5.56 19.65 7.52
CA ALA A 271 6.72 19.62 8.42
C ALA A 271 6.38 18.95 9.76
N ALA A 272 5.22 19.29 10.35
CA ALA A 272 4.73 18.67 11.57
C ALA A 272 4.49 17.17 11.39
N GLN A 273 3.80 16.76 10.33
CA GLN A 273 3.56 15.36 9.98
C GLN A 273 4.86 14.57 9.79
N LYS A 274 5.81 15.12 9.04
CA LYS A 274 7.11 14.48 8.81
C LYS A 274 7.87 14.28 10.11
N LYS A 275 7.84 15.26 11.02
CA LYS A 275 8.52 15.16 12.32
C LYS A 275 7.84 14.13 13.23
N VAL A 276 6.51 14.10 13.27
CA VAL A 276 5.74 13.12 14.05
C VAL A 276 5.99 11.69 13.55
N TRP A 277 5.97 11.48 12.23
CA TRP A 277 6.11 10.13 11.65
C TRP A 277 7.55 9.61 11.55
N PHE A 278 8.53 10.49 11.32
CA PHE A 278 9.92 10.09 11.07
C PHE A 278 10.92 10.57 12.12
N GLY A 279 10.56 11.54 12.94
CA GLY A 279 11.44 12.14 13.94
C GLY A 279 11.43 11.43 15.30
N GLY A 280 10.38 10.63 15.59
CA GLY A 280 10.13 10.07 16.91
C GLY A 280 9.77 11.17 17.91
N ILE A 281 8.52 11.18 18.36
CA ILE A 281 8.07 11.95 19.53
C ILE A 281 7.95 10.98 20.70
#